data_AF-A0A945KYK2-F1
#
_entry.id   AF-A0A945KYK2-F1
#
_cell.length_a   1.000
_cell.length_b   1.000
_cell.length_c   1.000
_cell.angle_alpha   90.00
_cell.angle_beta   90.00
_cell.angle_gamma   90.00
#
_symmetry.space_group_name_H-M   'P 1'
#
loop_
_entity.id
_entity.type
_entity.pdbx_description
1 polymer ?
#
loop_
_entity_poly.entity_id
_entity_poly.type
_entity_poly.pdbx_seq_one_letter_code
_entity_poly.pdbx_strand_id
1 'polypeptide(L)'
;MMNFQLRHNLLITTFIIVIIATMWLLMRGLSYSFDILQSKKPEPLTDNELVSKEVSYVEKIDHFALQEFDAHQRLSHFVEADQYYNFKNNPALLINPRVVTYDQQGEENYILTSKRANYLETGEVKFKGQVDVSSSNGVSHKMNTQELLVNTKTDDLVSDKKVTYLGENAKILSQGMHMQTKADKMKLAGDTVIHQDSGQKMLTKDLYIDQSNNQKHYYADNKTTYLSTENKIYAQGLDMLGDVTQLFGQVNILQNSGSRIDTKDLTVNQSNGEQLYTTDNGIHYQSNVADIRAKGMRYDAGRQKIKFTGGVVGQYD
;
A
#
# COMPACT_ATOMS: atom_id res chain seq x y z
N MET A 1 -24.46 16.32 41.01
CA MET A 1 -23.20 15.88 40.34
C MET A 1 -23.43 14.78 39.29
N MET A 2 -24.61 14.70 38.65
CA MET A 2 -25.01 13.60 37.74
C MET A 2 -25.23 14.05 36.28
N ASN A 3 -24.78 15.27 35.92
CA ASN A 3 -25.01 15.88 34.61
C ASN A 3 -23.73 16.06 33.77
N PHE A 4 -22.55 15.86 34.38
CA PHE A 4 -21.26 16.02 33.70
C PHE A 4 -20.82 14.72 33.00
N GLN A 5 -20.99 13.56 33.65
CA GLN A 5 -20.69 12.25 33.04
C GLN A 5 -21.61 11.91 31.86
N LEU A 6 -22.89 12.28 31.93
CA LEU A 6 -23.84 12.01 30.84
C LEU A 6 -23.52 12.85 29.58
N ARG A 7 -23.16 14.13 29.77
CA ARG A 7 -22.73 15.02 28.67
C ARG A 7 -21.38 14.61 28.08
N HIS A 8 -20.46 14.12 28.90
CA HIS A 8 -19.15 13.64 28.45
C HIS A 8 -19.28 12.37 27.58
N ASN A 9 -20.11 11.40 27.99
CA ASN A 9 -20.35 10.18 27.21
C ASN A 9 -21.09 10.46 25.89
N LEU A 10 -22.01 11.44 25.87
CA LEU A 10 -22.69 11.89 24.66
C LEU A 10 -21.74 12.58 23.68
N LEU A 11 -20.78 13.38 24.18
CA LEU A 11 -19.75 14.03 23.35
C LEU A 11 -18.79 13.01 22.73
N ILE A 12 -18.40 11.98 23.49
CA ILE A 12 -17.53 10.90 22.97
C ILE A 12 -18.25 10.08 21.90
N THR A 13 -19.50 9.68 22.13
CA THR A 13 -20.27 8.90 21.14
C THR A 13 -20.56 9.69 19.87
N THR A 14 -20.91 10.97 19.99
CA THR A 14 -21.08 11.83 18.81
C THR A 14 -19.77 12.03 18.05
N PHE A 15 -18.64 12.20 18.74
CA PHE A 15 -17.33 12.31 18.10
C PHE A 15 -16.95 11.04 17.32
N ILE A 16 -17.17 9.85 17.90
CA ILE A 16 -16.91 8.56 17.22
C ILE A 16 -17.79 8.41 15.97
N ILE A 17 -19.09 8.74 16.05
CA ILE A 17 -20.01 8.67 14.90
C ILE A 17 -19.56 9.61 13.77
N VAL A 18 -19.11 10.83 14.12
CA VAL A 18 -18.59 11.79 13.13
C VAL A 18 -17.33 11.25 12.45
N ILE A 19 -16.40 10.63 13.20
CA ILE A 19 -15.19 10.02 12.62
C ILE A 19 -15.55 8.85 11.70
N ILE A 20 -16.46 7.96 12.11
CA ILE A 20 -16.88 6.84 11.28
C ILE A 20 -17.56 7.35 10.00
N ALA A 21 -18.42 8.37 10.10
CA ALA A 21 -19.11 8.95 8.95
C ALA A 21 -18.15 9.67 7.97
N THR A 22 -17.16 10.42 8.48
CA THR A 22 -16.15 11.06 7.64
C THR A 22 -15.22 10.03 7.00
N MET A 23 -14.81 9.00 7.75
CA MET A 23 -14.02 7.89 7.24
C MET A 23 -14.78 7.13 6.14
N TRP A 24 -16.08 6.90 6.32
CA TRP A 24 -16.94 6.27 5.31
C TRP A 24 -17.12 7.13 4.04
N LEU A 25 -17.29 8.46 4.19
CA LEU A 25 -17.35 9.41 3.08
C LEU A 25 -16.02 9.47 2.30
N LEU A 26 -14.89 9.49 3.00
CA LEU A 26 -13.56 9.40 2.40
C LEU A 26 -13.33 8.06 1.71
N MET A 27 -13.83 6.96 2.29
CA MET A 27 -13.80 5.64 1.65
C MET A 27 -14.52 5.66 0.31
N ARG A 28 -15.78 6.16 0.27
CA ARG A 28 -16.57 6.29 -0.97
C ARG A 28 -15.91 7.20 -2.01
N GLY A 29 -15.47 8.39 -1.61
CA GLY A 29 -14.85 9.36 -2.54
C GLY A 29 -13.61 8.81 -3.24
N LEU A 30 -12.84 7.97 -2.54
CA LEU A 30 -11.67 7.30 -3.10
C LEU A 30 -12.04 6.05 -3.93
N SER A 31 -13.10 5.30 -3.58
CA SER A 31 -13.60 4.23 -4.45
C SER A 31 -13.95 4.75 -5.85
N TYR A 32 -14.52 5.96 -5.93
CA TYR A 32 -14.74 6.66 -7.21
C TYR A 32 -13.44 7.01 -7.94
N SER A 33 -12.39 7.43 -7.23
CA SER A 33 -11.11 7.75 -7.87
C SER A 33 -10.43 6.51 -8.46
N PHE A 34 -10.56 5.34 -7.81
CA PHE A 34 -10.11 4.06 -8.38
C PHE A 34 -10.89 3.67 -9.63
N ASP A 35 -12.20 3.88 -9.65
CA ASP A 35 -13.10 3.51 -10.74
C ASP A 35 -12.81 4.30 -12.04
N ILE A 36 -12.40 5.56 -11.90
CA ILE A 36 -12.02 6.45 -13.02
C ILE A 36 -10.65 6.06 -13.62
N LEU A 37 -9.79 5.40 -12.84
CA LEU A 37 -8.39 5.13 -13.20
C LEU A 37 -8.15 3.79 -13.93
N GLN A 38 -9.19 2.96 -14.11
CA GLN A 38 -9.08 1.71 -14.87
C GLN A 38 -9.57 1.90 -16.32
N SER A 39 -8.65 1.83 -17.28
CA SER A 39 -8.97 1.86 -18.72
C SER A 39 -9.83 0.64 -19.12
N LYS A 40 -11.01 0.91 -19.68
CA LYS A 40 -11.99 -0.04 -20.26
C LYS A 40 -12.35 -1.22 -19.33
N LYS A 41 -13.38 -0.99 -18.49
CA LYS A 41 -14.16 -2.06 -17.86
C LYS A 41 -14.63 -3.04 -18.95
N PRO A 42 -14.42 -4.36 -18.82
CA PRO A 42 -15.32 -5.32 -19.46
C PRO A 42 -16.74 -4.98 -19.01
N GLU A 43 -17.71 -5.02 -19.91
CA GLU A 43 -19.11 -4.74 -19.58
C GLU A 43 -19.51 -5.56 -18.35
N PRO A 44 -20.05 -4.92 -17.29
CA PRO A 44 -20.58 -5.65 -16.18
C PRO A 44 -21.77 -6.47 -16.69
N LEU A 45 -21.65 -7.80 -16.62
CA LEU A 45 -22.82 -8.67 -16.77
C LEU A 45 -23.86 -8.22 -15.75
N THR A 46 -25.03 -7.82 -16.25
CA THR A 46 -26.14 -7.39 -15.39
C THR A 46 -26.59 -8.57 -14.51
N ASP A 47 -27.03 -8.29 -13.28
CA ASP A 47 -27.38 -9.32 -12.30
C ASP A 47 -28.47 -10.29 -12.82
N ASN A 48 -29.30 -9.86 -13.77
CA ASN A 48 -30.34 -10.68 -14.40
C ASN A 48 -29.83 -11.60 -15.53
N GLU A 49 -28.68 -11.32 -16.14
CA GLU A 49 -28.15 -12.14 -17.26
C GLU A 49 -27.33 -13.34 -16.78
N LEU A 50 -26.83 -13.33 -15.54
CA LEU A 50 -26.11 -14.46 -14.94
C LEU A 50 -27.00 -15.43 -14.16
N VAL A 51 -28.07 -14.94 -13.52
CA VAL A 51 -29.04 -15.82 -12.84
C VAL A 51 -29.86 -16.62 -13.87
N SER A 52 -30.01 -16.13 -15.09
CA SER A 52 -30.92 -16.70 -16.09
C SER A 52 -30.30 -17.71 -17.06
N LYS A 53 -28.96 -17.86 -17.13
CA LYS A 53 -28.33 -18.69 -18.19
C LYS A 53 -27.58 -19.95 -17.78
N GLU A 54 -27.30 -20.19 -16.50
CA GLU A 54 -26.77 -21.45 -15.91
C GLU A 54 -26.58 -21.10 -14.42
N VAL A 55 -27.23 -21.72 -13.42
CA VAL A 55 -26.82 -22.96 -12.72
C VAL A 55 -27.93 -23.33 -11.71
N SER A 56 -28.35 -24.60 -11.65
CA SER A 56 -29.12 -25.15 -10.53
C SER A 56 -28.28 -25.08 -9.24
N TYR A 57 -28.45 -24.03 -8.43
CA TYR A 57 -27.90 -24.02 -7.08
C TYR A 57 -28.61 -25.07 -6.22
N VAL A 58 -27.87 -25.70 -5.31
CA VAL A 58 -28.40 -26.73 -4.40
C VAL A 58 -28.95 -26.10 -3.14
N GLU A 59 -28.31 -25.02 -2.70
CA GLU A 59 -28.66 -24.30 -1.48
C GLU A 59 -28.47 -22.81 -1.70
N LYS A 60 -29.36 -22.03 -1.10
CA LYS A 60 -29.28 -20.58 -1.01
C LYS A 60 -29.52 -20.17 0.43
N ILE A 61 -28.65 -19.32 0.97
CA ILE A 61 -28.80 -18.71 2.29
C ILE A 61 -28.79 -17.19 2.10
N ASP A 62 -29.86 -16.53 2.54
CA ASP A 62 -29.92 -15.06 2.60
C ASP A 62 -29.34 -14.58 3.93
N HIS A 63 -28.63 -13.45 3.92
CA HIS A 63 -27.92 -12.89 5.09
C HIS A 63 -26.95 -13.92 5.71
N PHE A 64 -26.09 -14.49 4.87
CA PHE A 64 -25.11 -15.48 5.28
C PHE A 64 -24.12 -14.88 6.28
N ALA A 65 -23.80 -15.65 7.33
CA ALA A 65 -22.79 -15.30 8.31
C ALA A 65 -22.07 -16.57 8.79
N LEU A 66 -20.74 -16.50 8.91
CA LEU A 66 -19.89 -17.60 9.37
C LEU A 66 -18.78 -17.05 10.28
N GLN A 67 -18.63 -17.66 11.45
CA GLN A 67 -17.50 -17.44 12.35
C GLN A 67 -16.53 -18.60 12.22
N GLU A 68 -15.25 -18.29 12.03
CA GLU A 68 -14.19 -19.29 11.98
C GLU A 68 -13.17 -19.07 13.10
N PHE A 69 -12.76 -20.18 13.70
CA PHE A 69 -11.86 -20.20 14.83
C PHE A 69 -10.54 -20.87 14.46
N ASP A 70 -9.44 -20.35 14.99
CA ASP A 70 -8.12 -20.94 14.80
C ASP A 70 -7.96 -22.27 15.59
N ALA A 71 -6.81 -22.92 15.44
CA ALA A 71 -6.51 -24.17 16.14
C ALA A 71 -6.53 -24.07 17.69
N HIS A 72 -6.52 -22.85 18.24
CA HIS A 72 -6.60 -22.57 19.67
C HIS A 72 -8.00 -22.08 20.09
N GLN A 73 -9.01 -22.23 19.23
CA GLN A 73 -10.39 -21.79 19.46
C GLN A 73 -10.56 -20.27 19.61
N ARG A 74 -9.64 -19.48 19.06
CA ARG A 74 -9.78 -18.02 19.01
C ARG A 74 -10.44 -17.61 17.70
N LEU A 75 -11.33 -16.63 17.74
CA LEU A 75 -11.96 -16.10 16.53
C LEU A 75 -10.86 -15.57 15.60
N SER A 76 -10.75 -16.14 14.40
CA SER A 76 -9.73 -15.76 13.42
C SER A 76 -10.34 -14.84 12.36
N HIS A 77 -11.52 -15.18 11.87
CA HIS A 77 -12.26 -14.32 10.94
C HIS A 77 -13.77 -14.54 10.98
N PHE A 78 -14.48 -13.54 10.48
CA PHE A 78 -15.92 -13.50 10.33
C PHE A 78 -16.27 -13.16 8.88
N VAL A 79 -17.08 -14.00 8.24
CA VAL A 79 -17.54 -13.83 6.86
C VAL A 79 -19.03 -13.54 6.88
N GLU A 80 -19.43 -12.45 6.26
CA GLU A 80 -20.83 -12.14 6.00
C GLU A 80 -21.06 -11.84 4.51
N ALA A 81 -22.26 -12.12 4.02
CA ALA A 81 -22.66 -11.83 2.65
C ALA A 81 -24.17 -11.66 2.55
N ASP A 82 -24.62 -10.84 1.60
CA ASP A 82 -26.05 -10.67 1.33
C ASP A 82 -26.68 -12.03 0.96
N GLN A 83 -25.97 -12.79 0.14
CA GLN A 83 -26.41 -14.09 -0.35
C GLN A 83 -25.24 -15.06 -0.49
N TYR A 84 -25.50 -16.30 -0.10
CA TYR A 84 -24.66 -17.46 -0.35
C TYR A 84 -25.37 -18.43 -1.27
N TYR A 85 -24.66 -18.93 -2.28
CA TYR A 85 -25.14 -19.95 -3.20
C TYR A 85 -24.18 -21.13 -3.22
N ASN A 86 -24.69 -22.32 -2.92
CA ASN A 86 -23.93 -23.55 -3.06
C ASN A 86 -24.26 -24.26 -4.38
N PHE A 87 -23.27 -24.91 -4.98
CA PHE A 87 -23.39 -25.64 -6.22
C PHE A 87 -22.81 -27.04 -6.06
N LYS A 88 -23.31 -28.00 -6.86
CA LYS A 88 -22.89 -29.41 -6.72
C LYS A 88 -21.40 -29.64 -7.03
N ASN A 89 -20.84 -28.91 -7.99
CA ASN A 89 -19.49 -29.12 -8.52
C ASN A 89 -18.69 -27.82 -8.68
N ASN A 90 -19.14 -26.72 -8.08
CA ASN A 90 -18.47 -25.41 -8.17
C ASN A 90 -18.34 -24.81 -6.77
N PRO A 91 -17.29 -24.01 -6.51
CA PRO A 91 -17.16 -23.30 -5.25
C PRO A 91 -18.39 -22.42 -4.99
N ALA A 92 -18.76 -22.31 -3.71
CA ALA A 92 -19.88 -21.50 -3.33
C ALA A 92 -19.65 -20.03 -3.71
N LEU A 93 -20.72 -19.31 -4.05
CA LEU A 93 -20.68 -17.90 -4.44
C LEU A 93 -21.25 -17.04 -3.32
N LEU A 94 -20.49 -16.02 -2.93
CA LEU A 94 -20.89 -14.97 -2.02
C LEU A 94 -21.20 -13.69 -2.82
N ILE A 95 -22.35 -13.08 -2.56
CA ILE A 95 -22.75 -11.78 -3.11
C ILE A 95 -22.55 -10.69 -2.06
N ASN A 96 -21.86 -9.62 -2.44
CA ASN A 96 -21.44 -8.52 -1.57
C ASN A 96 -20.78 -8.99 -0.26
N PRO A 97 -19.77 -9.88 -0.30
CA PRO A 97 -19.11 -10.36 0.90
C PRO A 97 -18.37 -9.26 1.66
N ARG A 98 -18.44 -9.34 2.98
CA ARG A 98 -17.55 -8.66 3.93
C ARG A 98 -16.84 -9.70 4.79
N VAL A 99 -15.51 -9.66 4.79
CA VAL A 99 -14.67 -10.52 5.64
C VAL A 99 -13.96 -9.65 6.65
N VAL A 100 -14.03 -10.02 7.92
CA VAL A 100 -13.33 -9.37 9.03
C VAL A 100 -12.30 -10.36 9.55
N THR A 101 -11.05 -9.93 9.69
CA THR A 101 -9.99 -10.70 10.38
C THR A 101 -9.78 -10.14 11.76
N TYR A 102 -9.30 -10.95 12.70
CA TYR A 102 -9.03 -10.55 14.08
C TYR A 102 -7.56 -10.70 14.43
N ASP A 103 -7.07 -9.82 15.31
CA ASP A 103 -5.71 -9.88 15.83
C ASP A 103 -5.56 -10.91 16.97
N GLN A 104 -4.40 -10.96 17.61
CA GLN A 104 -4.15 -11.90 18.70
C GLN A 104 -4.94 -11.59 19.97
N GLN A 105 -5.39 -10.34 20.12
CA GLN A 105 -6.18 -9.83 21.24
C GLN A 105 -7.69 -10.05 21.00
N GLY A 106 -8.07 -10.44 19.78
CA GLY A 106 -9.46 -10.63 19.37
C GLY A 106 -10.14 -9.34 18.91
N GLU A 107 -9.37 -8.29 18.67
CA GLU A 107 -9.86 -7.04 18.09
C GLU A 107 -9.92 -7.17 16.56
N GLU A 108 -10.86 -6.48 15.93
CA GLU A 108 -10.90 -6.44 14.47
C GLU A 108 -9.56 -5.92 13.94
N ASN A 109 -9.05 -6.51 12.87
CA ASN A 109 -7.78 -6.15 12.24
C ASN A 109 -8.03 -5.59 10.84
N TYR A 110 -8.41 -6.46 9.88
CA TYR A 110 -8.75 -6.06 8.51
C TYR A 110 -10.19 -6.36 8.16
N ILE A 111 -10.81 -5.41 7.45
CA ILE A 111 -12.10 -5.54 6.80
C ILE A 111 -11.88 -5.56 5.29
N LEU A 112 -12.40 -6.60 4.64
CA LEU A 112 -12.29 -6.83 3.20
C LEU A 112 -13.68 -6.86 2.59
N THR A 113 -13.89 -6.13 1.50
CA THR A 113 -15.18 -6.12 0.81
C THR A 113 -15.01 -6.22 -0.71
N SER A 114 -15.99 -6.82 -1.39
CA SER A 114 -16.09 -6.82 -2.85
C SER A 114 -17.53 -7.07 -3.28
N LYS A 115 -17.81 -6.99 -4.58
CA LYS A 115 -19.13 -7.37 -5.12
C LYS A 115 -19.36 -8.87 -5.06
N ARG A 116 -18.31 -9.69 -5.24
CA ARG A 116 -18.41 -11.14 -5.30
C ARG A 116 -17.16 -11.81 -4.72
N ALA A 117 -17.34 -12.97 -4.11
CA ALA A 117 -16.27 -13.88 -3.77
C ALA A 117 -16.71 -15.33 -3.95
N ASN A 118 -15.75 -16.23 -4.04
CA ASN A 118 -16.00 -17.64 -3.88
C ASN A 118 -15.54 -18.11 -2.50
N TYR A 119 -16.37 -18.90 -1.82
CA TYR A 119 -15.98 -19.65 -0.64
C TYR A 119 -15.54 -21.05 -1.10
N LEU A 120 -14.26 -21.37 -0.90
CA LEU A 120 -13.64 -22.59 -1.40
C LEU A 120 -13.83 -23.75 -0.42
N GLU A 121 -13.78 -24.98 -0.92
CA GLU A 121 -13.84 -26.19 -0.06
C GLU A 121 -12.68 -26.26 0.95
N THR A 122 -11.59 -25.53 0.69
CA THR A 122 -10.44 -25.39 1.60
C THR A 122 -10.73 -24.49 2.80
N GLY A 123 -11.87 -23.81 2.82
CA GLY A 123 -12.24 -22.75 3.76
C GLY A 123 -11.79 -21.35 3.30
N GLU A 124 -11.00 -21.24 2.23
CA GLU A 124 -10.47 -19.95 1.78
C GLU A 124 -11.53 -19.09 1.11
N VAL A 125 -11.44 -17.77 1.28
CA VAL A 125 -12.31 -16.81 0.59
C VAL A 125 -11.55 -16.16 -0.57
N LYS A 126 -12.02 -16.39 -1.79
CA LYS A 126 -11.44 -15.85 -3.01
C LYS A 126 -12.31 -14.73 -3.59
N PHE A 127 -11.98 -13.49 -3.27
CA PHE A 127 -12.65 -12.31 -3.83
C PHE A 127 -12.37 -12.17 -5.32
N LYS A 128 -13.38 -11.69 -6.07
CA LYS A 128 -13.32 -11.50 -7.53
C LYS A 128 -13.74 -10.08 -7.91
N GLY A 129 -12.93 -9.44 -8.74
CA GLY A 129 -13.10 -8.04 -9.10
C GLY A 129 -12.43 -7.12 -8.09
N GLN A 130 -12.82 -5.86 -8.07
CA GLN A 130 -12.27 -4.87 -7.14
C GLN A 130 -12.51 -5.30 -5.68
N VAL A 131 -11.42 -5.47 -4.94
CA VAL A 131 -11.43 -5.78 -3.51
C VAL A 131 -10.94 -4.57 -2.75
N ASP A 132 -11.75 -4.02 -1.85
CA ASP A 132 -11.33 -2.97 -0.94
C ASP A 132 -10.90 -3.60 0.38
N VAL A 133 -9.67 -3.35 0.81
CA VAL A 133 -9.16 -3.76 2.13
C VAL A 133 -8.90 -2.53 2.97
N SER A 134 -9.31 -2.58 4.23
CA SER A 134 -9.17 -1.48 5.20
C SER A 134 -8.88 -2.03 6.59
N SER A 135 -7.98 -1.37 7.34
CA SER A 135 -7.79 -1.64 8.78
C SER A 135 -8.96 -1.10 9.60
N SER A 136 -9.36 -1.82 10.66
CA SER A 136 -10.37 -1.43 11.65
C SER A 136 -9.93 -0.24 12.54
N ASN A 137 -8.62 -0.10 12.80
CA ASN A 137 -8.05 0.88 13.74
C ASN A 137 -7.80 2.28 13.13
N GLY A 138 -8.22 2.50 11.89
CA GLY A 138 -8.12 3.79 11.19
C GLY A 138 -6.75 4.11 10.58
N VAL A 139 -5.67 3.41 10.98
CA VAL A 139 -4.34 3.51 10.33
C VAL A 139 -4.31 2.53 9.16
N SER A 140 -4.55 3.07 7.96
CA SER A 140 -5.02 2.29 6.82
C SER A 140 -3.92 1.57 6.04
N HIS A 141 -4.14 0.29 5.73
CA HIS A 141 -3.79 -0.23 4.41
C HIS A 141 -5.04 -0.06 3.57
N LYS A 142 -4.96 0.73 2.49
CA LYS A 142 -6.06 0.83 1.52
C LYS A 142 -5.57 0.33 0.19
N MET A 143 -6.15 -0.77 -0.27
CA MET A 143 -5.72 -1.39 -1.51
C MET A 143 -6.88 -1.89 -2.34
N ASN A 144 -6.64 -1.88 -3.65
CA ASN A 144 -7.52 -2.42 -4.67
C ASN A 144 -6.74 -3.44 -5.51
N THR A 145 -7.27 -4.65 -5.60
CA THR A 145 -6.80 -5.68 -6.52
C THR A 145 -7.99 -6.31 -7.24
N GLN A 146 -7.73 -6.94 -8.39
CA GLN A 146 -8.73 -7.64 -9.19
C GLN A 146 -9.10 -9.02 -8.64
N GLU A 147 -8.27 -9.57 -7.76
CA GLU A 147 -8.48 -10.87 -7.13
C GLU A 147 -7.68 -10.90 -5.83
N LEU A 148 -8.31 -11.36 -4.74
CA LEU A 148 -7.64 -11.52 -3.45
C LEU A 148 -8.06 -12.84 -2.84
N LEU A 149 -7.08 -13.63 -2.42
CA LEU A 149 -7.28 -14.83 -1.64
C LEU A 149 -7.05 -14.51 -0.16
N VAL A 150 -8.01 -14.85 0.68
CA VAL A 150 -7.88 -14.87 2.13
C VAL A 150 -7.57 -16.31 2.54
N ASN A 151 -6.36 -16.55 3.01
CA ASN A 151 -6.00 -17.84 3.55
C ASN A 151 -6.52 -17.96 4.98
N THR A 152 -7.57 -18.73 5.18
CA THR A 152 -8.26 -18.84 6.47
C THR A 152 -7.49 -19.67 7.51
N LYS A 153 -6.40 -20.34 7.12
CA LYS A 153 -5.52 -21.07 8.05
C LYS A 153 -4.40 -20.19 8.60
N THR A 154 -3.85 -19.30 7.78
CA THR A 154 -2.75 -18.40 8.17
C THR A 154 -3.21 -16.98 8.45
N ASP A 155 -4.42 -16.63 8.03
CA ASP A 155 -4.97 -15.27 7.94
C ASP A 155 -4.22 -14.37 6.95
N ASP A 156 -3.40 -14.93 6.07
CA ASP A 156 -2.66 -14.18 5.07
C ASP A 156 -3.56 -13.71 3.91
N LEU A 157 -3.25 -12.54 3.36
CA LEU A 157 -3.89 -12.01 2.15
C LEU A 157 -2.92 -12.14 0.96
N VAL A 158 -3.37 -12.74 -0.13
CA VAL A 158 -2.52 -13.00 -1.31
C VAL A 158 -3.21 -12.51 -2.58
N SER A 159 -2.45 -11.83 -3.45
CA SER A 159 -2.88 -11.52 -4.81
C SER A 159 -1.74 -11.71 -5.80
N ASP A 160 -2.00 -12.47 -6.87
CA ASP A 160 -1.12 -12.57 -8.05
C ASP A 160 -1.56 -11.62 -9.17
N LYS A 161 -2.37 -10.60 -8.83
CA LYS A 161 -2.86 -9.58 -9.75
C LYS A 161 -2.33 -8.22 -9.34
N LYS A 162 -2.47 -7.26 -10.27
CA LYS A 162 -2.05 -5.89 -10.02
C LYS A 162 -2.74 -5.35 -8.77
N VAL A 163 -1.93 -4.78 -7.89
CA VAL A 163 -2.37 -4.15 -6.65
C VAL A 163 -2.11 -2.66 -6.77
N THR A 164 -3.12 -1.86 -6.44
CA THR A 164 -2.91 -0.45 -6.11
C THR A 164 -3.03 -0.30 -4.61
N TYR A 165 -1.96 0.16 -3.97
CA TYR A 165 -1.89 0.43 -2.55
C TYR A 165 -1.79 1.93 -2.30
N LEU A 166 -2.54 2.44 -1.32
CA LEU A 166 -2.48 3.83 -0.86
C LEU A 166 -1.77 3.86 0.50
N GLY A 167 -0.56 4.39 0.50
CA GLY A 167 0.18 4.78 1.70
C GLY A 167 -0.26 6.15 2.20
N GLU A 168 0.43 6.67 3.21
CA GLU A 168 0.10 7.97 3.81
C GLU A 168 0.30 9.12 2.83
N ASN A 169 1.48 9.19 2.21
CA ASN A 169 1.87 10.24 1.25
C ASN A 169 2.28 9.65 -0.11
N ALA A 170 1.74 8.47 -0.45
CA ALA A 170 2.14 7.74 -1.64
C ALA A 170 1.04 6.83 -2.20
N LYS A 171 1.01 6.73 -3.52
CA LYS A 171 0.27 5.69 -4.26
C LYS A 171 1.26 4.70 -4.86
N ILE A 172 1.08 3.42 -4.56
CA ILE A 172 1.98 2.35 -4.98
C ILE A 172 1.25 1.38 -5.91
N LEU A 173 1.90 0.99 -6.99
CA LEU A 173 1.40 0.01 -7.96
C LEU A 173 2.36 -1.17 -8.01
N SER A 174 1.86 -2.39 -7.86
CA SER A 174 2.67 -3.62 -7.96
C SER A 174 1.97 -4.71 -8.78
N GLN A 175 2.70 -5.78 -9.09
CA GLN A 175 2.19 -6.93 -9.86
C GLN A 175 1.48 -7.98 -9.01
N GLY A 176 1.73 -7.97 -7.69
CA GLY A 176 1.08 -8.83 -6.72
C GLY A 176 1.28 -8.32 -5.30
N MET A 177 0.76 -9.07 -4.34
CA MET A 177 0.98 -8.84 -2.92
C MET A 177 0.90 -10.13 -2.11
N HIS A 178 1.61 -10.12 -0.98
CA HIS A 178 1.41 -11.05 0.12
C HIS A 178 1.42 -10.25 1.42
N MET A 179 0.41 -10.42 2.26
CA MET A 179 0.29 -9.74 3.54
C MET A 179 0.12 -10.75 4.66
N GLN A 180 0.96 -10.62 5.68
CA GLN A 180 0.87 -11.32 6.94
C GLN A 180 0.10 -10.45 7.93
N THR A 181 -1.22 -10.62 7.99
CA THR A 181 -2.13 -9.74 8.73
C THR A 181 -1.80 -9.65 10.22
N LYS A 182 -1.41 -10.76 10.84
CA LYS A 182 -1.02 -10.84 12.26
C LYS A 182 0.31 -10.15 12.59
N ALA A 183 1.20 -10.06 11.60
CA ALA A 183 2.50 -9.39 11.77
C ALA A 183 2.47 -7.92 11.34
N ASP A 184 1.38 -7.50 10.68
CA ASP A 184 1.24 -6.22 9.98
C ASP A 184 2.40 -5.95 9.01
N LYS A 185 2.76 -6.99 8.24
CA LYS A 185 3.81 -6.95 7.22
C LYS A 185 3.24 -7.30 5.85
N MET A 186 3.63 -6.54 4.85
CA MET A 186 3.22 -6.74 3.47
C MET A 186 4.42 -6.73 2.54
N LYS A 187 4.39 -7.59 1.54
CA LYS A 187 5.27 -7.53 0.37
C LYS A 187 4.42 -7.21 -0.85
N LEU A 188 4.71 -6.11 -1.53
CA LEU A 188 4.23 -5.79 -2.86
C LEU A 188 5.20 -6.42 -3.88
N ALA A 189 4.76 -7.48 -4.54
CA ALA A 189 5.60 -8.34 -5.35
C ALA A 189 5.76 -7.84 -6.80
N GLY A 190 6.94 -8.12 -7.37
CA GLY A 190 7.29 -7.82 -8.75
C GLY A 190 7.65 -6.35 -8.98
N ASP A 191 7.50 -5.90 -10.22
CA ASP A 191 7.75 -4.50 -10.59
C ASP A 191 6.83 -3.57 -9.80
N THR A 192 7.44 -2.65 -9.05
CA THR A 192 6.73 -1.74 -8.14
C THR A 192 7.02 -0.29 -8.50
N VAL A 193 5.96 0.51 -8.60
CA VAL A 193 6.02 1.93 -8.88
C VAL A 193 5.41 2.70 -7.72
N ILE A 194 6.20 3.58 -7.11
CA ILE A 194 5.76 4.45 -6.01
C ILE A 194 5.60 5.87 -6.58
N HIS A 195 4.41 6.43 -6.47
CA HIS A 195 4.11 7.82 -6.76
C HIS A 195 3.98 8.56 -5.44
N GLN A 196 4.89 9.49 -5.15
CA GLN A 196 4.82 10.33 -3.96
C GLN A 196 3.95 11.56 -4.25
N ASP A 197 3.21 12.04 -3.25
CA ASP A 197 2.33 13.21 -3.39
C ASP A 197 3.11 14.50 -3.70
N SER A 198 4.37 14.54 -3.28
CA SER A 198 5.37 15.56 -3.61
C SER A 198 5.78 15.56 -5.10
N GLY A 199 5.25 14.64 -5.91
CA GLY A 199 5.40 14.58 -7.37
C GLY A 199 6.52 13.66 -7.85
N GLN A 200 7.33 13.10 -6.95
CA GLN A 200 8.41 12.18 -7.33
C GLN A 200 7.89 10.77 -7.56
N LYS A 201 8.66 10.03 -8.37
CA LYS A 201 8.33 8.67 -8.76
C LYS A 201 9.51 7.76 -8.49
N MET A 202 9.27 6.62 -7.84
CA MET A 202 10.28 5.56 -7.68
C MET A 202 9.87 4.30 -8.42
N LEU A 203 10.85 3.65 -9.04
CA LEU A 203 10.73 2.36 -9.70
C LEU A 203 11.61 1.38 -8.94
N THR A 204 11.05 0.29 -8.42
CA THR A 204 11.78 -0.75 -7.68
C THR A 204 11.15 -2.12 -7.92
N LYS A 205 11.60 -3.13 -7.18
CA LYS A 205 11.01 -4.48 -7.16
C LYS A 205 10.85 -4.96 -5.73
N ASP A 206 9.79 -5.74 -5.50
CA ASP A 206 9.57 -6.43 -4.23
C ASP A 206 9.66 -5.47 -3.03
N LEU A 207 8.72 -4.52 -2.97
CA LEU A 207 8.67 -3.53 -1.90
C LEU A 207 8.01 -4.12 -0.65
N TYR A 208 8.70 -4.02 0.49
CA TYR A 208 8.16 -4.40 1.79
C TYR A 208 7.54 -3.18 2.46
N ILE A 209 6.44 -3.41 3.17
CA ILE A 209 5.76 -2.45 4.04
C ILE A 209 5.64 -3.11 5.41
N ASP A 210 6.31 -2.53 6.40
CA ASP A 210 6.25 -2.98 7.80
C ASP A 210 5.57 -1.89 8.63
N GLN A 211 4.51 -2.28 9.33
CA GLN A 211 3.75 -1.39 10.21
C GLN A 211 3.68 -1.95 11.65
N SER A 212 4.50 -2.97 11.99
CA SER A 212 4.45 -3.63 13.30
C SER A 212 4.67 -2.68 14.50
N ASN A 213 5.30 -1.52 14.26
CA ASN A 213 5.62 -0.51 15.28
C ASN A 213 4.69 0.72 15.23
N ASN A 214 3.52 0.63 14.60
CA ASN A 214 2.60 1.76 14.34
C ASN A 214 3.19 2.90 13.49
N GLN A 215 4.31 2.65 12.83
CA GLN A 215 4.94 3.57 11.87
C GLN A 215 5.20 2.80 10.59
N LYS A 216 4.70 3.32 9.46
CA LYS A 216 4.91 2.68 8.17
C LYS A 216 6.35 2.85 7.72
N HIS A 217 7.00 1.73 7.51
CA HIS A 217 8.35 1.62 7.00
C HIS A 217 8.32 0.90 5.66
N TYR A 218 8.83 1.55 4.61
CA TYR A 218 8.87 0.98 3.26
C TYR A 218 10.31 0.67 2.89
N TYR A 219 10.63 -0.55 2.47
CA TYR A 219 12.00 -0.89 2.09
C TYR A 219 12.06 -1.90 0.95
N ALA A 220 13.13 -1.83 0.16
CA ALA A 220 13.42 -2.79 -0.89
C ALA A 220 14.94 -2.93 -1.09
N ASP A 221 15.40 -4.17 -1.17
CA ASP A 221 16.81 -4.51 -1.44
C ASP A 221 17.09 -4.65 -2.95
N ASN A 222 16.24 -4.05 -3.78
CA ASN A 222 16.32 -4.13 -5.23
C ASN A 222 16.70 -2.78 -5.85
N LYS A 223 17.34 -2.87 -7.03
CA LYS A 223 17.70 -1.71 -7.83
C LYS A 223 16.53 -0.75 -7.94
N THR A 224 16.77 0.48 -7.50
CA THR A 224 15.77 1.51 -7.40
C THR A 224 16.15 2.68 -8.29
N THR A 225 15.18 3.18 -9.06
CA THR A 225 15.31 4.45 -9.78
C THR A 225 14.37 5.47 -9.16
N TYR A 226 14.94 6.53 -8.59
CA TYR A 226 14.22 7.68 -8.09
C TYR A 226 14.20 8.78 -9.16
N LEU A 227 13.02 9.33 -9.43
CA LEU A 227 12.78 10.33 -10.46
C LEU A 227 12.17 11.56 -9.81
N SER A 228 12.87 12.68 -9.92
CA SER A 228 12.36 14.02 -9.61
C SER A 228 12.35 14.89 -10.87
N THR A 229 11.85 16.12 -10.73
CA THR A 229 11.81 17.09 -11.84
C THR A 229 13.17 17.29 -12.49
N GLU A 230 14.23 17.39 -11.68
CA GLU A 230 15.57 17.76 -12.14
C GLU A 230 16.58 16.61 -12.14
N ASN A 231 16.26 15.48 -11.50
CA ASN A 231 17.24 14.44 -11.25
C ASN A 231 16.65 13.04 -11.48
N LYS A 232 17.48 12.19 -12.07
CA LYS A 232 17.28 10.74 -12.10
C LYS A 232 18.39 10.09 -11.27
N ILE A 233 17.99 9.38 -10.23
CA ILE A 233 18.91 8.76 -9.27
C ILE A 233 18.76 7.25 -9.35
N TYR A 234 19.87 6.55 -9.54
CA TYR A 234 19.93 5.08 -9.51
C TYR A 234 20.58 4.63 -8.23
N ALA A 235 19.99 3.62 -7.57
CA ALA A 235 20.47 3.05 -6.32
C ALA A 235 20.28 1.53 -6.30
N GLN A 236 20.85 0.85 -5.31
CA GLN A 236 20.73 -0.61 -5.16
C GLN A 236 19.57 -1.05 -4.28
N GLY A 237 19.02 -0.13 -3.49
CA GLY A 237 17.87 -0.35 -2.63
C GLY A 237 17.28 0.98 -2.17
N LEU A 238 16.18 0.90 -1.45
CA LEU A 238 15.54 2.05 -0.80
C LEU A 238 15.06 1.68 0.59
N ASP A 239 15.02 2.67 1.47
CA ASP A 239 14.34 2.65 2.75
C ASP A 239 13.67 4.00 2.96
N MET A 240 12.36 3.99 3.23
CA MET A 240 11.57 5.18 3.43
C MET A 240 10.90 5.16 4.79
N LEU A 241 11.09 6.25 5.51
CA LEU A 241 10.47 6.50 6.80
C LEU A 241 9.96 7.94 6.83
N GLY A 242 8.64 8.11 6.71
CA GLY A 242 8.01 9.42 6.52
C GLY A 242 8.54 10.15 5.27
N ASP A 243 9.00 11.38 5.44
CA ASP A 243 9.52 12.22 4.35
C ASP A 243 11.00 11.95 4.00
N VAL A 244 11.63 11.00 4.68
CA VAL A 244 13.04 10.66 4.48
C VAL A 244 13.13 9.36 3.68
N THR A 245 13.88 9.40 2.59
CA THR A 245 14.20 8.23 1.77
C THR A 245 15.72 8.04 1.74
N GLN A 246 16.20 6.90 2.20
CA GLN A 246 17.58 6.47 2.02
C GLN A 246 17.66 5.60 0.75
N LEU A 247 18.62 5.91 -0.10
CA LEU A 247 18.94 5.18 -1.32
C LEU A 247 20.29 4.51 -1.11
N PHE A 248 20.30 3.19 -0.94
CA PHE A 248 21.47 2.44 -0.48
C PHE A 248 22.42 1.99 -1.59
N GLY A 249 23.64 1.69 -1.17
CA GLY A 249 24.67 1.09 -1.99
C GLY A 249 25.29 2.11 -2.92
N GLN A 250 25.67 1.68 -4.14
CA GLN A 250 26.15 2.61 -5.15
C GLN A 250 25.01 3.49 -5.68
N VAL A 251 25.22 4.80 -5.65
CA VAL A 251 24.25 5.79 -6.09
C VAL A 251 24.84 6.61 -7.24
N ASN A 252 24.10 6.72 -8.34
CA ASN A 252 24.42 7.60 -9.47
C ASN A 252 23.28 8.60 -9.67
N ILE A 253 23.59 9.89 -9.61
CA ILE A 253 22.67 10.99 -9.86
C ILE A 253 22.97 11.55 -11.25
N LEU A 254 22.00 11.52 -12.14
CA LEU A 254 22.01 12.20 -13.42
C LEU A 254 21.11 13.43 -13.34
N GLN A 255 21.70 14.61 -13.49
CA GLN A 255 20.98 15.88 -13.49
C GLN A 255 20.54 16.22 -14.90
N ASN A 256 19.44 16.97 -15.05
CA ASN A 256 18.97 17.46 -16.36
C ASN A 256 20.00 18.32 -17.10
N SER A 257 20.93 18.97 -16.38
CA SER A 257 22.06 19.70 -16.96
C SER A 257 23.06 18.80 -17.71
N GLY A 258 22.94 17.48 -17.59
CA GLY A 258 23.92 16.49 -18.07
C GLY A 258 25.01 16.16 -17.05
N SER A 259 25.07 16.88 -15.93
CA SER A 259 26.01 16.60 -14.84
C SER A 259 25.72 15.25 -14.18
N ARG A 260 26.77 14.58 -13.72
CA ARG A 260 26.71 13.28 -13.04
C ARG A 260 27.32 13.38 -11.65
N ILE A 261 26.74 12.67 -10.69
CA ILE A 261 27.29 12.55 -9.34
C ILE A 261 27.27 11.09 -8.95
N ASP A 262 28.44 10.50 -8.80
CA ASP A 262 28.62 9.16 -8.24
C ASP A 262 28.90 9.25 -6.75
N THR A 263 28.21 8.45 -5.94
CA THR A 263 28.37 8.37 -4.48
C THR A 263 27.89 7.02 -3.95
N LYS A 264 27.80 6.91 -2.62
CA LYS A 264 27.13 5.83 -1.91
C LYS A 264 26.18 6.38 -0.86
N ASP A 265 25.15 5.61 -0.55
CA ASP A 265 24.15 5.87 0.49
C ASP A 265 23.69 7.32 0.52
N LEU A 266 22.67 7.62 -0.28
CA LEU A 266 22.13 8.96 -0.43
C LEU A 266 20.84 9.11 0.38
N THR A 267 20.82 10.07 1.29
CA THR A 267 19.60 10.48 1.99
C THR A 267 18.91 11.58 1.19
N VAL A 268 17.64 11.36 0.86
CA VAL A 268 16.73 12.32 0.26
C VAL A 268 15.72 12.74 1.34
N ASN A 269 15.79 13.99 1.77
CA ASN A 269 14.84 14.58 2.70
C ASN A 269 13.86 15.48 1.94
N GLN A 270 12.56 15.22 2.10
CA GLN A 270 11.47 15.94 1.45
C GLN A 270 10.62 16.78 2.43
N SER A 271 11.04 16.90 3.68
CA SER A 271 10.30 17.65 4.69
C SER A 271 10.22 19.14 4.34
N ASN A 272 9.10 19.76 4.70
CA ASN A 272 8.82 21.19 4.48
C ASN A 272 8.83 21.64 3.00
N GLY A 273 8.64 20.71 2.05
CA GLY A 273 8.62 21.02 0.62
C GLY A 273 10.01 21.32 0.03
N GLU A 274 11.08 21.17 0.80
CA GLU A 274 12.44 21.19 0.27
C GLU A 274 12.82 19.79 -0.24
N GLN A 275 13.67 19.72 -1.27
CA GLN A 275 14.23 18.45 -1.73
C GLN A 275 15.74 18.48 -1.55
N LEU A 276 16.20 17.84 -0.49
CA LEU A 276 17.59 17.88 -0.06
C LEU A 276 18.25 16.51 -0.19
N TYR A 277 19.31 16.43 -0.98
CA TYR A 277 20.12 15.23 -1.12
C TYR A 277 21.40 15.36 -0.30
N THR A 278 21.66 14.43 0.60
CA THR A 278 22.84 14.44 1.48
C THR A 278 23.53 13.10 1.50
N THR A 279 24.85 13.11 1.56
CA THR A 279 25.67 11.92 1.79
C THR A 279 26.99 12.34 2.43
N ASP A 280 27.45 11.54 3.38
CA ASP A 280 28.78 11.66 4.00
C ASP A 280 29.78 10.67 3.39
N ASN A 281 29.41 10.03 2.28
CA ASN A 281 30.30 9.21 1.47
C ASN A 281 31.00 10.04 0.39
N GLY A 282 32.16 9.55 -0.04
CA GLY A 282 32.92 10.13 -1.12
C GLY A 282 32.09 10.31 -2.39
N ILE A 283 32.18 11.50 -2.99
CA ILE A 283 31.46 11.87 -4.19
C ILE A 283 32.42 12.13 -5.35
N HIS A 284 31.97 11.86 -6.57
CA HIS A 284 32.59 12.28 -7.81
C HIS A 284 31.54 13.01 -8.67
N TYR A 285 31.66 14.32 -8.74
CA TYR A 285 30.81 15.20 -9.55
C TYR A 285 31.52 15.47 -10.88
N GLN A 286 30.80 15.32 -11.99
CA GLN A 286 31.31 15.58 -13.33
C GLN A 286 30.30 16.41 -14.12
N SER A 287 30.80 17.45 -14.79
CA SER A 287 30.06 18.28 -15.74
C SER A 287 30.95 18.62 -16.94
N ASN A 288 30.43 19.42 -17.87
CA ASN A 288 31.21 19.89 -19.02
C ASN A 288 32.30 20.92 -18.67
N VAL A 289 32.36 21.41 -17.44
CA VAL A 289 33.31 22.46 -17.03
C VAL A 289 34.05 22.13 -15.73
N ALA A 290 33.71 21.01 -15.08
CA ALA A 290 34.27 20.65 -13.80
C ALA A 290 34.26 19.13 -13.55
N ASP A 291 35.36 18.63 -13.00
CA ASP A 291 35.47 17.31 -12.38
C ASP A 291 35.88 17.52 -10.92
N ILE A 292 34.98 17.20 -9.98
CA ILE A 292 35.14 17.50 -8.55
C ILE A 292 35.01 16.22 -7.73
N ARG A 293 35.97 16.00 -6.82
CA ARG A 293 35.92 14.96 -5.80
C ARG A 293 35.84 15.57 -4.42
N ALA A 294 35.02 14.99 -3.56
CA ALA A 294 34.88 15.40 -2.16
C ALA A 294 34.51 14.19 -1.28
N LYS A 295 34.57 14.34 0.05
CA LYS A 295 34.17 13.28 0.99
C LYS A 295 32.68 13.24 1.31
N GLY A 296 31.92 14.23 0.85
CA GLY A 296 30.48 14.29 1.06
C GLY A 296 29.84 15.43 0.28
N MET A 297 28.52 15.48 0.32
CA MET A 297 27.76 16.58 -0.27
C MET A 297 26.45 16.87 0.47
N ARG A 298 26.01 18.11 0.31
CA ARG A 298 24.63 18.56 0.55
C ARG A 298 24.15 19.29 -0.69
N TYR A 299 23.15 18.76 -1.37
CA TYR A 299 22.57 19.33 -2.57
C TYR A 299 21.10 19.70 -2.34
N ASP A 300 20.82 20.99 -2.40
CA ASP A 300 19.47 21.56 -2.41
C ASP A 300 19.00 21.53 -3.87
N ALA A 301 18.17 20.55 -4.21
CA ALA A 301 17.71 20.34 -5.58
C ALA A 301 16.78 21.46 -6.06
N GLY A 302 15.97 22.02 -5.15
CA GLY A 302 15.05 23.11 -5.45
C GLY A 302 15.77 24.42 -5.80
N ARG A 303 16.90 24.70 -5.15
CA ARG A 303 17.76 25.86 -5.46
C ARG A 303 18.91 25.54 -6.42
N GLN A 304 19.01 24.30 -6.87
CA GLN A 304 20.13 23.79 -7.66
C GLN A 304 21.50 24.14 -7.05
N LYS A 305 21.61 24.10 -5.72
CA LYS A 305 22.80 24.51 -4.98
C LYS A 305 23.47 23.32 -4.31
N ILE A 306 24.69 23.00 -4.73
CA ILE A 306 25.50 21.93 -4.14
C ILE A 306 26.60 22.50 -3.25
N LYS A 307 26.78 21.88 -2.08
CA LYS A 307 27.90 22.10 -1.17
C LYS A 307 28.68 20.80 -1.03
N PHE A 308 29.94 20.81 -1.43
CA PHE A 308 30.86 19.72 -1.21
C PHE A 308 31.54 19.84 0.16
N THR A 309 31.84 18.71 0.79
CA THR A 309 32.45 18.67 2.12
C THR A 309 33.65 17.72 2.18
N GLY A 310 34.61 18.04 3.06
CA GLY A 310 35.76 17.21 3.38
C GLY A 310 36.76 17.01 2.23
N GLY A 311 37.77 17.87 2.14
CA GLY A 311 38.88 17.70 1.19
C GLY A 311 38.43 17.76 -0.27
N VAL A 312 37.89 18.92 -0.69
CA VAL A 312 37.38 19.15 -2.05
C VAL A 312 38.55 19.36 -3.00
N VAL A 313 38.61 18.58 -4.07
CA VAL A 313 39.56 18.73 -5.17
C VAL A 313 38.77 18.89 -6.46
N GLY A 314 38.97 19.99 -7.16
CA GLY A 314 38.31 20.28 -8.43
C GLY A 314 39.31 20.51 -9.55
N GLN A 315 39.04 19.95 -10.72
CA GLN A 315 39.66 20.28 -11.99
C GLN A 315 38.64 21.01 -12.85
N TYR A 316 39.06 22.07 -13.53
CA TYR A 316 38.21 22.93 -14.36
C TYR A 316 38.83 23.08 -15.74
N ASP A 317 37.97 23.20 -16.75
CA ASP A 317 38.35 23.50 -18.14
C ASP A 317 38.45 25.00 -18.40
#